data_AF-A0A1Q7V3D9-F1
#
_entry.id   AF-A0A1Q7V3D9-F1
#
_cell.length_a   1.000
_cell.length_b   1.000
_cell.length_c   1.000
_cell.angle_alpha   90.00
_cell.angle_beta   90.00
_cell.angle_gamma   90.00
#
_symmetry.space_group_name_H-M   'P 1'
#
loop_
_entity.id
_entity.type
_entity.pdbx_description
1 polymer ?
#
loop_
_entity_poly.entity_id
_entity_poly.type
_entity_poly.pdbx_seq_one_letter_code
_entity_poly.pdbx_strand_id
1 'polypeptide(L)'
;MNTIPRPLALLIPAALTLITFTARATDLIPYIAMPAGSGYAMDAKGNRCPNPLCVHDAVFAPRPQYPYQLRSSIGDTAGWTRYKGDGLYRLDIDLNTGRVSQVTIIKSAGSNVLDAASTSTFKLWVFKPHKWKEITIPITVRTKAVGVINRARG
;
A
#
# COMPACT_ATOMS: atom_id res chain seq x y z
N MET A 1 -13.16 18.27 -81.73
CA MET A 1 -11.94 18.45 -80.91
C MET A 1 -12.39 18.56 -79.46
N ASN A 2 -12.02 17.73 -78.48
CA ASN A 2 -11.00 16.70 -78.35
C ASN A 2 -11.48 15.54 -77.45
N THR A 3 -10.75 14.44 -77.59
CA THR A 3 -10.93 13.02 -77.23
C THR A 3 -10.50 12.57 -75.81
N ILE A 4 -11.30 11.67 -75.17
CA ILE A 4 -10.99 10.30 -74.59
C ILE A 4 -9.97 10.17 -73.39
N PRO A 5 -9.96 9.16 -72.46
CA PRO A 5 -10.96 8.34 -71.72
C PRO A 5 -10.72 8.21 -70.15
N ARG A 6 -11.48 7.32 -69.47
CA ARG A 6 -11.58 6.95 -68.02
C ARG A 6 -10.30 6.44 -67.31
N PRO A 7 -10.26 6.43 -65.95
CA PRO A 7 -10.25 5.13 -65.24
C PRO A 7 -11.10 5.02 -63.95
N LEU A 8 -11.40 3.76 -63.59
CA LEU A 8 -12.02 3.23 -62.37
C LEU A 8 -11.37 3.70 -61.05
N ALA A 9 -12.17 3.91 -60.00
CA ALA A 9 -11.89 3.49 -58.61
C ALA A 9 -13.15 3.72 -57.75
N LEU A 10 -13.92 2.70 -57.37
CA LEU A 10 -13.75 1.76 -56.26
C LEU A 10 -14.64 2.15 -55.06
N LEU A 11 -15.54 1.22 -54.72
CA LEU A 11 -16.31 1.16 -53.48
C LEU A 11 -15.41 1.31 -52.25
N ILE A 12 -15.91 1.97 -51.20
CA ILE A 12 -16.24 1.39 -49.89
C ILE A 12 -16.58 2.56 -48.93
N PRO A 13 -17.76 2.56 -48.27
CA PRO A 13 -17.99 3.50 -47.18
C PRO A 13 -16.99 3.18 -46.06
N ALA A 14 -16.14 4.16 -45.71
CA ALA A 14 -15.33 4.07 -44.51
C ALA A 14 -16.25 4.15 -43.29
N ALA A 15 -16.85 3.02 -42.93
CA ALA A 15 -17.48 2.83 -41.64
C ALA A 15 -16.37 2.95 -40.59
N LEU A 16 -16.20 4.16 -40.07
CA LEU A 16 -15.33 4.44 -38.93
C LEU A 16 -16.02 3.82 -37.72
N THR A 17 -15.87 2.51 -37.56
CA THR A 17 -16.26 1.82 -36.33
C THR A 17 -15.36 2.36 -35.23
N LEU A 18 -15.87 3.36 -34.51
CA LEU A 18 -15.33 3.80 -33.24
C LEU A 18 -15.38 2.58 -32.31
N ILE A 19 -14.26 1.85 -32.23
CA ILE A 19 -14.07 0.87 -31.17
C ILE A 19 -13.94 1.68 -29.89
N THR A 20 -15.06 1.85 -29.20
CA THR A 20 -15.06 2.38 -27.83
C THR A 20 -14.33 1.36 -26.97
N PHE A 21 -13.02 1.54 -26.81
CA PHE A 21 -12.29 0.87 -25.75
C PHE A 21 -12.84 1.41 -24.44
N THR A 22 -13.84 0.74 -23.88
CA THR A 22 -14.26 0.97 -22.50
C THR A 22 -13.05 0.61 -21.64
N ALA A 23 -12.33 1.62 -21.17
CA ALA A 23 -11.23 1.42 -20.24
C ALA A 23 -11.77 0.59 -19.06
N ARG A 24 -11.20 -0.60 -18.84
CA ARG A 24 -11.59 -1.42 -17.70
C ARG A 24 -11.30 -0.62 -16.43
N ALA A 25 -12.35 -0.25 -15.69
CA ALA A 25 -12.21 0.40 -14.41
C ALA A 25 -11.37 -0.51 -13.50
N THR A 26 -10.17 -0.05 -13.15
CA THR A 26 -9.27 -0.74 -12.24
C THR A 26 -9.26 0.06 -10.96
N ASP A 27 -9.72 -0.53 -9.86
CA ASP A 27 -9.76 0.15 -8.58
C ASP A 27 -8.37 0.11 -7.93
N LEU A 28 -7.88 1.27 -7.52
CA LEU A 28 -6.63 1.39 -6.77
C LEU A 28 -6.94 1.33 -5.27
N ILE A 29 -6.56 0.22 -4.66
CA ILE A 29 -6.76 -0.03 -3.23
C ILE A 29 -5.49 0.36 -2.47
N PRO A 30 -5.54 1.34 -1.55
CA PRO A 30 -4.40 1.70 -0.72
C PRO A 30 -4.14 0.65 0.38
N TYR A 31 -2.87 0.48 0.74
CA TYR A 31 -2.46 -0.38 1.85
C TYR A 31 -1.18 0.15 2.51
N ILE A 32 -0.96 -0.24 3.77
CA ILE A 32 0.27 0.08 4.51
C ILE A 32 1.31 -1.00 4.19
N ALA A 33 2.45 -0.58 3.62
CA ALA A 33 3.61 -1.42 3.38
C ALA A 33 4.73 -1.09 4.37
N MET A 34 5.58 -2.07 4.67
CA MET A 34 6.78 -1.91 5.49
C MET A 34 8.01 -2.20 4.61
N PRO A 35 8.69 -1.17 4.09
CA PRO A 35 9.80 -1.36 3.18
C PRO A 35 11.03 -1.87 3.94
N ALA A 36 11.62 -2.95 3.45
CA ALA A 36 12.97 -3.34 3.88
C ALA A 36 13.96 -2.27 3.40
N GLY A 37 14.89 -1.88 4.26
CA GLY A 37 16.00 -0.98 3.97
C GLY A 37 16.13 0.17 4.95
N SER A 38 15.02 0.66 5.49
CA SER A 38 14.95 2.01 6.09
C SER A 38 14.85 2.01 7.62
N GLY A 39 15.13 0.88 8.27
CA GLY A 39 15.11 0.71 9.73
C GLY A 39 16.46 0.22 10.28
N TYR A 40 16.54 0.12 11.61
CA TYR A 40 17.64 -0.50 12.35
C TYR A 40 17.11 -1.17 13.62
N ALA A 41 17.88 -2.09 14.18
CA ALA A 41 17.55 -2.82 15.40
C ALA A 41 18.77 -2.81 16.30
N MET A 42 18.53 -2.78 17.60
CA MET A 42 19.54 -2.91 18.63
C MET A 42 19.34 -4.24 19.34
N ASP A 43 20.39 -5.05 19.41
CA ASP A 43 20.38 -6.23 20.27
C ASP A 43 20.52 -5.85 21.76
N ALA A 44 20.40 -6.83 22.64
CA ALA A 44 20.58 -6.65 24.09
C ALA A 44 21.99 -6.12 24.46
N LYS A 45 22.99 -6.30 23.60
CA LYS A 45 24.38 -5.88 23.79
C LYS A 45 24.64 -4.47 23.25
N GLY A 46 23.67 -3.88 22.54
CA GLY A 46 23.75 -2.55 21.93
C GLY A 46 24.32 -2.55 20.51
N ASN A 47 24.54 -3.71 19.89
CA ASN A 47 24.99 -3.78 18.50
C ASN A 47 23.85 -3.37 17.57
N ARG A 48 24.18 -2.51 16.59
CA ARG A 48 23.23 -2.07 15.57
C ARG A 48 23.21 -3.06 14.42
N CYS A 49 22.03 -3.56 14.09
CA CYS A 49 21.81 -4.26 12.83
C CYS A 49 21.13 -3.29 11.85
N PRO A 50 21.79 -2.88 10.76
CA PRO A 50 21.16 -2.06 9.73
C PRO A 50 20.12 -2.89 8.98
N ASN A 51 19.00 -2.27 8.62
CA ASN A 51 17.89 -2.90 7.89
C ASN A 51 17.44 -4.25 8.48
N PRO A 52 16.92 -4.29 9.71
CA PRO A 52 16.64 -5.54 10.37
C PRO A 52 15.35 -6.12 9.85
N LEU A 53 14.32 -5.29 9.57
CA LEU A 53 12.89 -5.65 9.59
C LEU A 53 12.75 -7.11 9.99
N CYS A 54 13.00 -7.41 11.27
CA CYS A 54 13.34 -8.76 11.70
C CYS A 54 12.08 -9.60 11.81
N VAL A 55 11.27 -9.61 10.75
CA VAL A 55 10.05 -10.39 10.61
C VAL A 55 10.35 -11.87 10.81
N HIS A 56 11.56 -12.34 10.47
CA HIS A 56 12.02 -13.70 10.74
C HIS A 56 12.20 -14.02 12.23
N ASP A 57 12.47 -13.01 13.07
CA ASP A 57 12.53 -13.17 14.52
C ASP A 57 11.25 -12.72 15.22
N ALA A 58 10.31 -12.13 14.48
CA ALA A 58 8.99 -11.87 14.98
C ALA A 58 8.23 -13.20 15.07
N VAL A 59 7.83 -13.56 16.28
CA VAL A 59 6.98 -14.73 16.55
C VAL A 59 5.53 -14.39 16.18
N PHE A 60 5.11 -13.15 16.44
CA PHE A 60 3.79 -12.65 16.06
C PHE A 60 3.92 -11.18 15.63
N ALA A 61 3.59 -10.90 14.38
CA ALA A 61 3.71 -9.56 13.80
C ALA A 61 2.57 -9.31 12.79
N PRO A 62 1.35 -9.02 13.26
CA PRO A 62 0.28 -8.63 12.36
C PRO A 62 0.66 -7.37 11.58
N ARG A 63 0.24 -7.31 10.31
CA ARG A 63 0.49 -6.13 9.47
C ARG A 63 -0.54 -5.04 9.80
N PRO A 64 -0.14 -3.75 9.90
CA PRO A 64 -1.10 -2.66 10.05
C PRO A 64 -2.11 -2.64 8.92
N GLN A 65 -3.38 -2.55 9.26
CA GLN A 65 -4.45 -2.46 8.27
C GLN A 65 -4.67 -1.00 7.87
N TYR A 66 -4.92 -0.77 6.59
CA TYR A 66 -5.24 0.56 6.11
C TYR A 66 -6.64 0.98 6.58
N PRO A 67 -6.79 2.15 7.21
CA PRO A 67 -8.09 2.61 7.70
C PRO A 67 -8.94 3.11 6.54
N TYR A 68 -10.01 2.39 6.22
CA TYR A 68 -11.01 2.84 5.25
C TYR A 68 -12.07 3.68 5.97
N GLN A 69 -12.06 4.99 5.76
CA GLN A 69 -13.09 5.90 6.25
C GLN A 69 -13.87 6.46 5.07
N LEU A 70 -15.20 6.31 5.08
CA LEU A 70 -16.05 6.95 4.08
C LEU A 70 -15.98 8.47 4.27
N ARG A 71 -15.65 9.17 3.19
CA ARG A 71 -15.70 10.62 3.06
C ARG A 71 -17.09 11.10 2.65
N SER A 72 -17.86 10.26 1.95
CA SER A 72 -19.20 10.56 1.46
C SER A 72 -20.10 9.32 1.53
N SER A 73 -21.39 9.51 1.82
CA SER A 73 -22.42 8.47 1.83
C SER A 73 -22.92 8.08 0.43
N ILE A 74 -22.36 8.67 -0.63
CA ILE A 74 -22.79 8.47 -2.02
C ILE A 74 -21.83 7.48 -2.69
N GLY A 75 -22.38 6.41 -3.28
CA GLY A 75 -21.67 5.22 -3.75
C GLY A 75 -20.80 5.38 -5.00
N ASP A 76 -19.99 6.44 -5.09
CA ASP A 76 -18.88 6.50 -6.03
C ASP A 76 -17.61 5.88 -5.41
N THR A 77 -16.81 5.16 -6.19
CA THR A 77 -15.53 4.58 -5.73
C THR A 77 -14.48 5.67 -5.38
N ALA A 78 -14.86 6.96 -5.51
CA ALA A 78 -14.15 8.14 -5.06
C ALA A 78 -14.49 8.56 -3.60
N GLY A 79 -15.50 7.95 -2.98
CA GLY A 79 -16.05 8.35 -1.69
C GLY A 79 -15.22 8.00 -0.44
N TRP A 80 -14.03 7.41 -0.55
CA TRP A 80 -13.16 7.09 0.60
C TRP A 80 -12.09 8.15 0.85
N THR A 81 -11.80 8.46 2.12
CA THR A 81 -10.65 9.29 2.47
C THR A 81 -9.37 8.52 2.18
N ARG A 82 -8.55 9.04 1.27
CA ARG A 82 -7.24 8.47 0.93
C ARG A 82 -6.15 9.19 1.71
N TYR A 83 -5.62 8.53 2.74
CA TYR A 83 -4.37 8.89 3.39
C TYR A 83 -3.18 8.40 2.57
N LYS A 84 -2.11 9.20 2.52
CA LYS A 84 -0.82 8.84 1.94
C LYS A 84 0.28 9.40 2.83
N GLY A 85 1.40 8.70 2.90
CA GLY A 85 2.61 9.19 3.55
C GLY A 85 3.54 8.06 3.95
N ASP A 86 4.67 8.46 4.50
CA ASP A 86 5.71 7.57 5.01
C ASP A 86 5.97 7.91 6.47
N GLY A 87 5.97 6.90 7.33
CA GLY A 87 6.19 7.02 8.76
C GLY A 87 7.38 6.19 9.23
N LEU A 88 7.88 6.49 10.42
CA LEU A 88 8.98 5.77 11.07
C LEU A 88 8.66 5.63 12.57
N TYR A 89 8.66 4.39 13.05
CA TYR A 89 8.23 4.05 14.41
C TYR A 89 9.30 3.22 15.10
N ARG A 90 9.64 3.60 16.32
CA ARG A 90 10.54 2.83 17.19
C ARG A 90 9.72 1.98 18.14
N LEU A 91 10.04 0.70 18.20
CA LEU A 91 9.46 -0.28 19.10
C LEU A 91 10.52 -0.57 20.16
N ASP A 92 10.19 -0.28 21.41
CA ASP A 92 10.98 -0.70 22.55
C ASP A 92 10.45 -2.08 22.99
N ILE A 93 11.35 -3.04 23.20
CA ILE A 93 11.02 -4.45 23.39
C ILE A 93 11.44 -4.88 24.80
N ASP A 94 10.54 -5.53 25.53
CA ASP A 94 10.86 -6.21 26.76
C ASP A 94 11.72 -7.44 26.44
N LEU A 95 12.96 -7.45 26.93
CA LEU A 95 13.93 -8.50 26.61
C LEU A 95 13.52 -9.88 27.14
N ASN A 96 12.79 -9.96 28.25
CA ASN A 96 12.45 -11.24 28.88
C ASN A 96 11.32 -11.96 28.14
N THR A 97 10.37 -11.19 27.60
CA THR A 97 9.15 -11.70 26.96
C THR A 97 9.16 -11.55 25.44
N GLY A 98 10.00 -10.68 24.90
CA GLY A 98 10.02 -10.29 23.49
C GLY A 98 8.82 -9.43 23.06
N ARG A 99 7.94 -9.02 23.99
CA ARG A 99 6.79 -8.16 23.68
C ARG A 99 7.23 -6.72 23.49
N VAL A 100 6.57 -6.02 22.56
CA VAL A 100 6.72 -4.57 22.45
C VAL A 100 6.11 -3.90 23.68
N SER A 101 6.92 -3.17 24.44
CA SER A 101 6.49 -2.43 25.64
C SER A 101 6.05 -1.01 25.32
N GLN A 102 6.70 -0.38 24.35
CA GLN A 102 6.41 0.98 23.92
C GLN A 102 6.61 1.16 22.42
N VAL A 103 5.78 2.03 21.83
CA VAL A 103 5.94 2.48 20.45
C VAL A 103 6.09 3.99 20.44
N THR A 104 7.21 4.47 19.92
CA THR A 104 7.53 5.89 19.77
C THR A 104 7.46 6.26 18.29
N ILE A 105 6.67 7.28 17.95
CA ILE A 105 6.61 7.82 16.58
C ILE A 105 7.84 8.71 16.37
N ILE A 106 8.80 8.26 15.56
CA ILE A 106 9.96 9.10 15.17
C ILE A 106 9.55 10.08 14.08
N LYS A 107 8.77 9.60 13.10
CA LYS A 107 8.20 10.40 12.01
C LYS A 107 6.76 9.96 11.78
N SER A 108 5.83 10.89 11.92
CA SER A 108 4.41 10.66 11.58
C SER A 108 4.25 10.34 10.09
N ALA A 109 3.29 9.47 9.78
CA ALA A 109 2.88 9.20 8.41
C ALA A 109 2.05 10.32 7.78
N GLY A 110 1.85 11.45 8.47
CA GLY A 110 1.08 12.61 8.00
C GLY A 110 -0.41 12.52 8.26
N SER A 111 -0.87 11.50 9.01
CA SER A 111 -2.26 11.35 9.45
C SER A 111 -2.33 10.63 10.78
N ASN A 112 -3.04 11.22 11.74
CA ASN A 112 -3.28 10.61 13.05
C ASN A 112 -3.96 9.23 12.93
N VAL A 113 -4.79 9.03 11.90
CA VAL A 113 -5.47 7.74 11.66
C VAL A 113 -4.46 6.67 11.21
N LEU A 114 -3.50 7.02 10.35
CA LEU A 114 -2.43 6.10 9.94
C LEU A 114 -1.48 5.79 11.10
N ASP A 115 -1.13 6.81 11.88
CA ASP A 115 -0.28 6.65 13.05
C ASP A 115 -0.95 5.77 14.11
N ALA A 116 -2.25 5.96 14.38
CA ALA A 116 -3.01 5.13 15.29
C ALA A 116 -3.11 3.67 14.82
N ALA A 117 -3.42 3.44 13.54
CA ALA A 117 -3.47 2.09 12.96
C ALA A 117 -2.11 1.36 13.05
N SER A 118 -1.03 2.09 12.78
CA SER A 118 0.34 1.55 12.85
C SER A 118 0.75 1.25 14.29
N THR A 119 0.62 2.23 15.19
CA THR A 119 1.04 2.09 16.60
C THR A 119 0.23 1.04 17.35
N SER A 120 -1.09 0.98 17.16
CA SER A 120 -1.93 -0.05 17.78
C SER A 120 -1.54 -1.46 17.32
N THR A 121 -1.22 -1.63 16.05
CA THR A 121 -0.78 -2.92 15.51
C THR A 121 0.62 -3.29 16.01
N PHE A 122 1.57 -2.33 16.02
CA PHE A 122 2.94 -2.59 16.46
C PHE A 122 3.04 -2.96 17.93
N LYS A 123 2.15 -2.45 18.79
CA LYS A 123 2.06 -2.89 20.19
C LYS A 123 1.74 -4.38 20.35
N LEU A 124 1.11 -4.99 19.35
CA LEU A 124 0.79 -6.42 19.37
C LEU A 124 1.98 -7.29 19.01
N TRP A 125 3.08 -6.71 18.52
CA TRP A 125 4.20 -7.50 18.02
C TRP A 125 4.95 -8.20 19.15
N VAL A 126 5.42 -9.40 18.85
CA VAL A 126 6.20 -10.25 19.74
C VAL A 126 7.38 -10.80 18.95
N PHE A 127 8.57 -10.60 19.50
CA PHE A 127 9.84 -11.10 18.97
C PHE A 127 10.35 -12.26 19.81
N LYS A 128 11.37 -12.97 19.30
CA LYS A 128 12.14 -13.92 20.11
C LYS A 128 12.70 -13.21 21.34
N PRO A 129 12.45 -13.74 22.56
CA PRO A 129 13.05 -13.21 23.79
C PRO A 129 14.57 -13.15 23.73
N HIS A 130 15.14 -12.25 24.54
CA HIS A 130 16.57 -12.04 24.78
C HIS A 130 17.40 -11.63 23.56
N LYS A 131 16.75 -11.27 22.45
CA LYS A 131 17.45 -10.91 21.21
C LYS A 131 17.48 -9.40 20.97
N TRP A 132 16.31 -8.79 20.81
CA TRP A 132 16.16 -7.40 20.40
C TRP A 132 15.68 -6.53 21.56
N LYS A 133 16.34 -5.39 21.76
CA LYS A 133 15.95 -4.36 22.73
C LYS A 133 15.11 -3.27 22.06
N GLU A 134 15.45 -2.92 20.83
CA GLU A 134 14.83 -1.82 20.09
C GLU A 134 14.77 -2.16 18.60
N ILE A 135 13.67 -1.85 17.93
CA ILE A 135 13.54 -1.98 16.47
C ILE A 135 12.85 -0.75 15.89
N THR A 136 13.44 -0.16 14.86
CA THR A 136 12.85 0.91 14.08
C THR A 136 12.22 0.37 12.80
N ILE A 137 10.92 0.61 12.62
CA ILE A 137 10.10 0.11 11.51
C ILE A 137 9.62 1.29 10.65
N PRO A 138 9.99 1.33 9.36
CA PRO A 138 9.38 2.25 8.40
C PRO A 138 8.03 1.74 7.92
N ILE A 139 7.10 2.65 7.65
CA ILE A 139 5.88 2.37 6.89
C ILE A 139 5.75 3.32 5.70
N THR A 140 5.13 2.85 4.62
CA THR A 140 4.82 3.63 3.42
C THR A 140 3.45 3.23 2.90
N VAL A 141 2.60 4.20 2.55
CA VAL A 141 1.32 3.89 1.91
C VAL A 141 1.53 3.66 0.42
N ARG A 142 1.10 2.49 -0.06
CA ARG A 142 1.14 2.10 -1.47
C ARG A 142 -0.26 1.80 -1.97
N THR A 143 -0.44 1.78 -3.28
CA THR A 143 -1.69 1.37 -3.93
C THR A 143 -1.44 0.12 -4.74
N LYS A 144 -2.42 -0.77 -4.77
CA LYS A 144 -2.45 -1.93 -5.67
C LYS A 144 -3.66 -1.83 -6.59
N ALA A 145 -3.47 -2.18 -7.85
CA ALA A 145 -4.55 -2.33 -8.81
C ALA A 145 -5.32 -3.63 -8.54
N VAL A 146 -6.64 -3.53 -8.46
CA VAL A 146 -7.53 -4.69 -8.40
C VAL A 146 -8.49 -4.63 -9.58
N GLY A 147 -8.53 -5.72 -10.35
CA GLY A 147 -9.44 -5.84 -11.48
C GLY A 147 -10.87 -6.05 -10.99
N VAL A 148 -11.79 -5.20 -11.44
CA VAL A 148 -13.22 -5.38 -11.18
C VAL A 148 -13.79 -6.22 -12.31
N ILE A 149 -14.28 -7.42 -11.99
CA ILE A 149 -15.08 -8.19 -12.94
C ILE A 149 -16.50 -7.63 -12.95
N ASN A 150 -16.84 -6.85 -13.97
CA ASN A 150 -18.23 -6.49 -14.21
C ASN A 150 -18.98 -7.76 -14.65
N ARG A 151 -19.79 -8.33 -13.76
CA ARG A 151 -20.76 -9.36 -14.14
C ARG A 151 -21.81 -8.67 -15.02
N ALA A 152 -21.69 -8.82 -16.33
CA ALA A 152 -22.78 -8.49 -17.25
C ALA A 152 -23.98 -9.36 -16.85
N ARG A 153 -25.08 -8.72 -16.41
CA ARG A 153 -26.39 -9.39 -16.38
C ARG A 153 -26.80 -9.53 -17.84
N GLY A 154 -26.94 -10.79 -18.27
CA GLY A 154 -27.57 -11.14 -19.54
C GLY A 154 -29.07 -10.94 -19.50
#